data_AF-A0A8I3A2W2-F1
#
_entry.id   AF-A0A8I3A2W2-F1
#
_cell.length_a   1.000
_cell.length_b   1.000
_cell.length_c   1.000
_cell.angle_alpha   90.00
_cell.angle_beta   90.00
_cell.angle_gamma   90.00
#
_symmetry.space_group_name_H-M   'P 1'
#
loop_
_entity.id
_entity.type
_entity.pdbx_description
1 polymer ?
#
loop_
_entity_poly.entity_id
_entity_poly.type
_entity_poly.pdbx_seq_one_letter_code
_entity_poly.pdbx_strand_id
1 'polypeptide(L)'
;MDYDVGWTDALLPSFFENLTGSTVHLELKSTVKTINPSFKDPYFSQVVKDDLAGLYQPLRDLLSHDANKSGIPLVVLVHDEDMARGLLSRAGINLDLWSSGLSNLLPIAPVKSRYKVEEHTPTLAIPAPSIVDVKTLVKIVMQTNAGHTVPHSAKVLHTQTDTKTCAGDDSLLLLRMWTSMAEGLAID
;
A
#
# COMPACT_ATOMS: atom_id res chain seq x y z
N MET A 1 -5.52 12.15 19.54
CA MET A 1 -5.50 11.10 18.51
C MET A 1 -4.09 10.60 18.45
N ASP A 2 -3.89 9.34 18.83
CA ASP A 2 -2.60 8.68 18.65
C ASP A 2 -2.53 8.28 17.17
N TYR A 3 -1.49 8.72 16.47
CA TYR A 3 -1.25 8.32 15.09
C TYR A 3 -0.39 7.06 15.10
N ASP A 4 -0.90 6.01 14.47
CA ASP A 4 -0.20 4.76 14.24
C ASP A 4 -0.03 4.59 12.74
N VAL A 5 1.21 4.42 12.28
CA VAL A 5 1.54 4.30 10.86
C VAL A 5 2.45 3.10 10.69
N GLY A 6 2.05 2.17 9.83
CA GLY A 6 2.88 1.04 9.44
C GLY A 6 3.03 0.97 7.93
N TRP A 7 4.15 0.42 7.48
CA TRP A 7 4.36 0.07 6.09
C TRP A 7 5.10 -1.24 5.96
N THR A 8 4.92 -1.87 4.81
CA THR A 8 5.70 -3.01 4.35
C THR A 8 6.25 -2.65 2.98
N ASP A 9 7.56 -2.66 2.81
CA ASP A 9 8.17 -2.53 1.49
C ASP A 9 8.34 -3.90 0.84
N ALA A 10 8.11 -3.95 -0.48
CA ALA A 10 8.22 -5.17 -1.25
C ALA A 10 8.68 -4.84 -2.68
N LEU A 11 9.61 -5.64 -3.18
CA LEU A 11 10.04 -5.58 -4.57
C LEU A 11 9.48 -6.78 -5.33
N LEU A 12 8.59 -6.51 -6.29
CA LEU A 12 7.99 -7.55 -7.13
C LEU A 12 8.88 -7.82 -8.38
N PRO A 13 8.95 -9.08 -8.87
CA PRO A 13 8.28 -10.27 -8.33
C PRO A 13 9.05 -10.96 -7.20
N SER A 14 10.28 -10.55 -6.88
CA SER A 14 11.17 -11.23 -5.91
C SER A 14 10.58 -11.44 -4.52
N PHE A 15 9.65 -10.57 -4.10
CA PHE A 15 8.90 -10.73 -2.87
C PHE A 15 8.14 -12.06 -2.82
N PHE A 16 7.62 -12.55 -3.96
CA PHE A 16 6.83 -13.78 -4.02
C PHE A 16 7.65 -15.03 -3.72
N GLU A 17 8.95 -15.03 -4.04
CA GLU A 17 9.81 -16.20 -3.85
C GLU A 17 10.39 -16.27 -2.44
N ASN A 18 10.74 -15.13 -1.86
CA ASN A 18 11.54 -15.09 -0.64
C ASN A 18 10.91 -14.29 0.51
N LEU A 19 9.73 -13.68 0.31
CA LEU A 19 9.11 -12.72 1.25
C LEU A 19 10.11 -11.66 1.74
N THR A 20 11.05 -11.28 0.86
CA THR A 20 12.09 -10.29 1.19
C THR A 20 11.46 -8.91 1.19
N GLY A 21 11.30 -8.36 2.38
CA GLY A 21 10.78 -7.02 2.64
C GLY A 21 11.00 -6.66 4.11
N SER A 22 10.87 -5.39 4.44
CA SER A 22 10.87 -4.87 5.81
C SER A 22 9.45 -4.41 6.16
N THR A 23 8.98 -4.80 7.34
CA THR A 23 7.75 -4.24 7.89
C THR A 23 8.10 -3.37 9.09
N VAL A 24 7.66 -2.13 9.04
CA VAL A 24 7.93 -1.13 10.06
C VAL A 24 6.61 -0.64 10.63
N HIS A 25 6.59 -0.46 11.94
CA HIS A 25 5.47 0.08 12.68
C HIS A 25 5.96 1.28 13.49
N LEU A 26 5.48 2.47 13.11
CA LEU A 26 5.76 3.72 13.80
C LEU A 26 4.59 4.09 14.69
N GLU A 27 4.86 4.18 15.99
CA GLU A 27 3.91 4.67 16.97
C GLU A 27 4.29 6.11 17.33
N LEU A 28 3.37 7.06 17.15
CA LEU A 28 3.62 8.43 17.59
C LEU A 28 3.79 8.47 19.11
N LYS A 29 4.90 9.04 19.57
CA LYS A 29 5.19 9.27 20.98
C LYS A 29 4.21 10.31 21.55
N SER A 30 3.06 9.82 21.99
CA SER A 30 2.06 10.61 22.68
C SER A 30 2.63 11.19 23.98
N THR A 31 2.38 12.48 24.22
CA THR A 31 2.70 13.14 25.50
C THR A 31 1.81 12.63 26.64
N VAL A 32 0.74 11.89 26.33
CA VAL A 32 -0.22 11.34 27.29
C VAL A 32 0.03 9.84 27.44
N LYS A 33 0.53 9.45 28.62
CA LYS A 33 0.74 8.06 29.03
C LYS A 33 -0.58 7.32 29.24
N THR A 34 -1.40 7.14 28.21
CA THR A 34 -2.39 6.07 28.20
C THR A 34 -1.70 4.85 27.62
N ILE A 35 -0.87 4.20 28.45
CA ILE A 35 -0.36 2.87 28.16
C ILE A 35 -1.60 1.98 28.15
N ASN A 36 -2.09 1.61 26.98
CA ASN A 36 -3.11 0.58 26.88
C ASN A 36 -2.40 -0.75 27.18
N PRO A 37 -2.66 -1.42 28.33
CA PRO A 37 -1.96 -2.65 28.71
C PRO A 37 -2.26 -3.82 27.76
N SER A 38 -3.18 -3.62 26.81
CA SER A 38 -3.52 -4.58 25.76
C SER A 38 -2.66 -4.43 24.50
N PHE A 39 -1.80 -3.41 24.42
CA PHE A 39 -0.87 -3.23 23.31
C PHE A 39 0.25 -4.26 23.44
N LYS A 40 0.18 -5.31 22.62
CA LYS A 40 1.21 -6.35 22.54
C LYS A 40 2.12 -6.02 21.38
N ASP A 41 3.42 -6.24 21.54
CA ASP A 41 4.40 -6.02 20.49
C ASP A 41 3.97 -6.72 19.18
N PRO A 42 4.12 -6.04 18.03
CA PRO A 42 3.81 -6.60 16.72
C PRO A 42 4.70 -7.81 16.43
N TYR A 43 4.16 -8.82 15.76
CA TYR A 43 4.91 -10.06 15.49
C TYR A 43 5.96 -9.90 14.40
N PHE A 44 5.71 -9.01 13.43
CA PHE A 44 6.54 -8.87 12.23
C PHE A 44 7.10 -7.46 12.02
N SER A 45 6.88 -6.54 12.96
CA SER A 45 7.25 -5.14 12.79
C SER A 45 8.29 -4.68 13.80
N GLN A 46 9.24 -3.87 13.36
CA GLN A 46 10.03 -3.05 14.28
C GLN A 46 9.16 -1.90 14.79
N VAL A 47 9.00 -1.78 16.11
CA VAL A 47 8.32 -0.63 16.73
C VAL A 47 9.32 0.50 16.90
N VAL A 48 9.05 1.64 16.28
CA VAL A 48 9.80 2.88 16.51
C VAL A 48 8.85 3.92 17.09
N LYS A 49 9.23 4.49 18.24
CA LYS A 49 8.46 5.54 18.91
C LYS A 49 9.13 6.89 18.74
N ASP A 50 8.50 7.80 18.02
CA ASP A 50 9.08 9.12 17.73
C ASP A 50 8.03 10.24 17.72
N ASP A 51 8.45 11.50 17.63
CA ASP A 51 7.55 12.63 17.44
C ASP A 51 7.01 12.73 15.99
N LEU A 52 6.15 13.73 15.71
CA LEU A 52 5.57 13.89 14.37
C LEU A 52 6.62 14.13 13.28
N ALA A 53 7.71 14.85 13.60
CA ALA A 53 8.77 15.12 12.64
C ALA A 53 9.58 13.85 12.35
N GLY A 54 9.87 13.07 13.40
CA GLY A 54 10.50 11.76 13.32
C GLY A 54 9.64 10.70 12.62
N LEU A 55 8.32 10.85 12.62
CA LEU A 55 7.41 9.98 11.85
C LEU A 55 7.39 10.31 10.36
N TYR A 56 7.44 11.60 10.00
CA TYR A 56 7.36 12.01 8.60
C TYR A 56 8.67 11.84 7.82
N GLN A 57 9.83 11.87 8.48
CA GLN A 57 11.11 11.71 7.79
C GLN A 57 11.27 10.31 7.15
N PRO A 58 11.01 9.19 7.84
CA PRO A 58 11.05 7.86 7.24
C PRO A 58 10.08 7.70 6.07
N LEU A 59 8.88 8.29 6.15
CA LEU A 59 7.91 8.27 5.04
C LEU A 59 8.43 9.02 3.82
N ARG A 60 9.07 10.18 4.03
CA ARG A 60 9.72 10.92 2.94
C ARG A 60 10.84 10.10 2.34
N ASP A 61 11.70 9.48 3.15
CA ASP A 61 12.83 8.69 2.65
C ASP A 61 12.32 7.48 1.86
N LEU A 62 11.34 6.75 2.39
CA LEU A 62 10.70 5.61 1.72
C LEU A 62 10.07 5.98 0.38
N LEU A 63 9.35 7.11 0.33
CA LEU A 63 8.57 7.53 -0.84
C LEU A 63 9.31 8.52 -1.74
N SER A 64 10.54 8.89 -1.38
CA SER A 64 11.47 9.63 -2.24
C SER A 64 12.02 8.80 -3.40
N HIS A 65 11.48 7.59 -3.59
CA HIS A 65 11.75 6.68 -4.69
C HIS A 65 11.86 7.46 -5.99
N ASP A 66 13.10 7.64 -6.44
CA ASP A 66 13.36 8.29 -7.69
C ASP A 66 13.10 7.27 -8.78
N ALA A 67 11.87 7.27 -9.27
CA ALA A 67 11.43 6.40 -10.35
C ALA A 67 12.38 6.51 -11.56
N ASN A 68 12.98 7.68 -11.80
CA ASN A 68 13.96 7.90 -12.88
C ASN A 68 15.31 7.23 -12.64
N LYS A 69 15.68 6.93 -11.38
CA LYS A 69 16.91 6.19 -11.05
C LYS A 69 16.68 4.69 -11.01
N SER A 70 15.54 4.24 -10.49
CA SER A 70 15.25 2.81 -10.33
C SER A 70 14.69 2.16 -11.59
N GLY A 71 14.01 2.92 -12.44
CA GLY A 71 13.26 2.39 -13.58
C GLY A 71 12.02 1.57 -13.18
N ILE A 72 11.67 1.53 -11.89
CA ILE A 72 10.60 0.71 -11.34
C ILE A 72 9.45 1.62 -10.88
N PRO A 73 8.20 1.39 -11.34
CA PRO A 73 7.05 2.18 -10.90
C PRO A 73 6.78 1.99 -9.40
N LEU A 74 6.47 3.08 -8.70
CA LEU A 74 6.07 3.04 -7.30
C LEU A 74 4.55 2.83 -7.19
N VAL A 75 4.15 1.83 -6.40
CA VAL A 75 2.75 1.55 -6.06
C VAL A 75 2.59 1.58 -4.55
N VAL A 76 1.67 2.40 -4.05
CA VAL A 76 1.36 2.51 -2.63
C VAL A 76 -0.02 1.91 -2.37
N LEU A 77 -0.05 0.80 -1.65
CA LEU A 77 -1.28 0.10 -1.28
C LEU A 77 -1.84 0.70 0.02
N VAL A 78 -3.11 1.09 0.01
CA VAL A 78 -3.80 1.70 1.16
C VAL A 78 -5.21 1.13 1.30
N HIS A 79 -5.82 1.24 2.49
CA HIS A 79 -7.23 0.86 2.70
C HIS A 79 -8.20 2.06 2.57
N ASP A 80 -7.68 3.26 2.75
CA ASP A 80 -8.42 4.52 2.64
C ASP A 80 -7.51 5.55 1.97
N GLU A 81 -7.77 5.83 0.70
CA GLU A 81 -6.94 6.73 -0.10
C GLU A 81 -7.00 8.18 0.39
N ASP A 82 -8.18 8.67 0.77
CA ASP A 82 -8.34 10.05 1.24
C ASP A 82 -7.54 10.28 2.53
N MET A 83 -7.63 9.34 3.47
CA MET A 83 -6.83 9.37 4.70
C MET A 83 -5.33 9.31 4.41
N ALA A 84 -4.91 8.40 3.52
CA ALA A 84 -3.50 8.24 3.16
C ALA A 84 -2.95 9.50 2.48
N ARG A 85 -3.67 10.08 1.52
CA ARG A 85 -3.29 11.34 0.87
C ARG A 85 -3.13 12.47 1.87
N GLY A 86 -4.06 12.58 2.83
CA GLY A 86 -3.97 13.57 3.91
C GLY A 86 -2.74 13.36 4.80
N LEU A 87 -2.35 12.12 5.09
CA LEU A 87 -1.12 11.82 5.83
C LEU A 87 0.14 12.17 5.03
N LEU A 88 0.22 11.72 3.77
CA LEU A 88 1.37 11.95 2.90
C LEU A 88 1.58 13.43 2.59
N SER A 89 0.50 14.19 2.36
CA SER A 89 0.57 15.63 2.17
C SER A 89 1.12 16.35 3.41
N ARG A 90 0.70 15.94 4.62
CA ARG A 90 1.25 16.46 5.88
C ARG A 90 2.72 16.09 6.09
N ALA A 91 3.17 14.96 5.54
CA ALA A 91 4.58 14.59 5.51
C ALA A 91 5.41 15.41 4.51
N GLY A 92 4.78 16.28 3.72
CA GLY A 92 5.43 17.13 2.71
C GLY A 92 5.66 16.43 1.37
N ILE A 93 5.00 15.31 1.11
CA ILE A 93 5.11 14.58 -0.16
C ILE A 93 4.18 15.24 -1.18
N ASN A 94 4.72 15.60 -2.35
CA ASN A 94 3.92 16.13 -3.45
C ASN A 94 3.18 15.00 -4.17
N LEU A 95 1.84 15.08 -4.16
CA LEU A 95 0.94 14.09 -4.74
C LEU A 95 0.29 14.53 -6.06
N ASP A 96 0.64 15.70 -6.60
CA ASP A 96 -0.01 16.29 -7.79
C ASP A 96 0.12 15.40 -9.03
N LEU A 97 1.21 14.64 -9.11
CA LEU A 97 1.50 13.73 -10.21
C LEU A 97 1.08 12.27 -9.90
N TRP A 98 0.58 11.99 -8.71
CA TRP A 98 0.24 10.64 -8.29
C TRP A 98 -1.14 10.25 -8.76
N SER A 99 -1.25 9.14 -9.48
CA SER A 99 -2.52 8.61 -9.93
C SER A 99 -3.22 7.74 -8.90
N SER A 100 -4.55 7.73 -8.94
CA SER A 100 -5.39 6.80 -8.19
C SER A 100 -5.64 5.53 -8.99
N GLY A 101 -5.63 4.39 -8.30
CA GLY A 101 -5.95 3.08 -8.88
C GLY A 101 -4.88 2.52 -9.81
N LEU A 102 -5.31 1.62 -10.70
CA LEU A 102 -4.42 0.81 -11.56
C LEU A 102 -4.42 1.24 -13.03
N SER A 103 -5.22 2.23 -13.40
CA SER A 103 -5.47 2.60 -14.80
C SER A 103 -4.20 3.01 -15.57
N ASN A 104 -3.19 3.51 -14.85
CA ASN A 104 -1.91 3.92 -15.43
C ASN A 104 -0.81 2.86 -15.31
N LEU A 105 -1.03 1.80 -14.52
CA LEU A 105 -0.05 0.74 -14.28
C LEU A 105 -0.20 -0.41 -15.26
N LEU A 106 -1.42 -0.69 -15.69
CA LEU A 106 -1.71 -1.73 -16.65
C LEU A 106 -2.02 -1.07 -18.00
N PRO A 107 -1.27 -1.36 -19.07
CA PRO A 107 -1.64 -0.99 -20.42
C PRO A 107 -2.82 -1.87 -20.87
N ILE A 108 -3.97 -1.74 -20.21
CA ILE A 108 -5.22 -2.30 -20.69
C ILE A 108 -5.70 -1.34 -21.78
N ALA A 109 -5.09 -1.43 -22.96
CA ALA A 109 -5.71 -0.85 -24.13
C ALA A 109 -7.14 -1.42 -24.20
N PRO A 110 -8.19 -0.57 -24.28
CA PRO A 110 -9.52 -1.10 -24.50
C PRO A 110 -9.44 -1.98 -25.75
N VAL A 111 -9.93 -3.22 -25.67
CA VAL A 111 -9.98 -4.16 -26.79
C VAL A 111 -10.90 -3.56 -27.85
N LYS A 112 -10.39 -2.60 -28.62
CA LYS A 112 -11.01 -2.06 -29.81
C LYS A 112 -10.47 -2.87 -30.96
N SER A 113 -11.38 -3.61 -31.57
CA SER A 113 -11.21 -4.37 -32.79
C SER A 113 -10.29 -3.67 -33.81
N ARG A 114 -9.32 -4.43 -34.34
CA ARG A 114 -8.64 -4.24 -35.63
C ARG A 114 -8.40 -2.79 -36.07
N TYR A 115 -7.30 -2.17 -35.63
CA TYR A 115 -6.69 -1.08 -36.38
C TYR A 115 -5.17 -1.21 -36.48
N LYS A 116 -4.67 -0.73 -37.63
CA LYS A 116 -3.28 -0.79 -38.11
C LYS A 116 -2.29 -0.35 -37.04
N VAL A 117 -1.24 -1.15 -36.88
CA VAL A 117 -0.05 -0.85 -36.10
C VAL A 117 0.71 0.27 -36.82
N GLU A 118 0.67 1.48 -36.29
CA GLU A 118 1.70 2.48 -36.57
C GLU A 118 2.82 2.27 -35.55
N GLU A 119 4.03 1.97 -36.02
CA GLU A 119 5.24 1.91 -35.21
C GLU A 119 5.57 3.32 -34.70
N HIS A 120 5.04 3.66 -33.53
CA HIS A 120 5.65 4.68 -32.68
C HIS A 120 6.50 3.96 -31.65
N THR A 121 7.81 4.13 -31.74
CA THR A 121 8.77 3.73 -30.70
C THR A 121 8.37 4.46 -29.42
N PRO A 122 7.78 3.79 -28.42
CA PRO A 122 7.39 4.47 -27.20
C PRO A 122 8.68 4.83 -26.47
N THR A 123 8.93 6.12 -26.30
CA THR A 123 9.87 6.54 -25.24
C THR A 123 9.23 6.04 -23.95
N LEU A 124 9.80 4.99 -23.35
CA LEU A 124 9.29 4.34 -22.13
C LEU A 124 9.46 5.32 -20.95
N ALA A 125 8.58 6.31 -20.88
CA ALA A 125 8.44 7.16 -19.71
C ALA A 125 8.02 6.26 -18.55
N ILE A 126 8.78 6.32 -17.45
CA ILE A 126 8.46 5.56 -16.25
C ILE A 126 7.10 6.05 -15.73
N PRO A 127 6.16 5.14 -15.40
CA PRO A 127 4.85 5.53 -14.92
C PRO A 127 4.97 6.38 -13.65
N ALA A 128 4.11 7.38 -13.54
CA ALA A 128 4.00 8.14 -12.31
C ALA A 128 3.60 7.22 -11.14
N PRO A 129 4.01 7.54 -9.89
CA PRO A 129 3.58 6.80 -8.71
C PRO A 129 2.06 6.67 -8.64
N SER A 130 1.57 5.54 -8.13
CA SER A 130 0.13 5.28 -8.02
C SER A 130 -0.25 4.90 -6.59
N ILE A 131 -1.39 5.42 -6.12
CA ILE A 131 -2.04 5.00 -4.87
C ILE A 131 -3.18 4.07 -5.21
N VAL A 132 -3.22 2.90 -4.58
CA VAL A 132 -4.24 1.89 -4.81
C VAL A 132 -5.02 1.69 -3.52
N ASP A 133 -6.29 2.09 -3.55
CA ASP A 133 -7.25 1.74 -2.51
C ASP A 133 -7.69 0.28 -2.64
N VAL A 134 -7.13 -0.57 -1.78
CA VAL A 134 -7.42 -2.00 -1.69
C VAL A 134 -8.87 -2.23 -1.26
N LYS A 135 -9.48 -1.37 -0.43
CA LYS A 135 -10.89 -1.50 -0.06
C LYS A 135 -11.79 -1.30 -1.28
N THR A 136 -11.51 -0.27 -2.08
CA THR A 136 -12.22 -0.04 -3.34
C THR A 136 -12.00 -1.19 -4.32
N LEU A 137 -10.77 -1.70 -4.42
CA LEU A 137 -10.45 -2.84 -5.28
C LEU A 137 -11.22 -4.11 -4.88
N VAL A 138 -11.22 -4.47 -3.59
CA VAL A 138 -11.98 -5.62 -3.06
C VAL A 138 -13.47 -5.47 -3.37
N LYS A 139 -14.02 -4.26 -3.18
CA LYS A 139 -15.43 -4.00 -3.49
C LYS A 139 -15.76 -4.27 -4.96
N ILE A 140 -14.87 -3.85 -5.87
CA ILE A 140 -15.04 -4.05 -7.31
C ILE A 140 -14.90 -5.52 -7.68
N VAL A 141 -13.85 -6.18 -7.21
CA VAL A 141 -13.51 -7.58 -7.57
C VAL A 141 -14.54 -8.54 -7.01
N MET A 142 -14.91 -8.39 -5.74
CA MET A 142 -15.80 -9.32 -5.05
C MET A 142 -17.28 -8.97 -5.16
N GLN A 143 -17.61 -7.83 -5.80
CA GLN A 143 -18.98 -7.31 -5.93
C GLN A 143 -19.72 -7.23 -4.57
N THR A 144 -18.98 -6.97 -3.50
CA THR A 144 -19.49 -6.96 -2.12
C THR A 144 -18.98 -5.73 -1.38
N ASN A 145 -19.55 -5.45 -0.21
CA ASN A 145 -19.03 -4.39 0.64
C ASN A 145 -17.71 -4.86 1.28
N ALA A 146 -16.58 -4.35 0.78
CA ALA A 146 -15.33 -4.38 1.52
C ALA A 146 -15.56 -3.65 2.85
N GLY A 147 -15.36 -4.33 3.97
CA GLY A 147 -15.63 -3.74 5.27
C GLY A 147 -14.80 -2.49 5.55
N HIS A 148 -15.07 -1.84 6.67
CA HIS A 148 -14.42 -0.58 7.03
C HIS A 148 -12.99 -0.75 7.57
N THR A 149 -12.47 -1.97 7.67
CA THR A 149 -11.14 -2.26 8.21
C THR A 149 -10.38 -3.27 7.34
N VAL A 150 -9.04 -3.23 7.43
CA VAL A 150 -8.15 -4.15 6.69
C VAL A 150 -8.48 -5.62 7.00
N PRO A 151 -8.62 -6.06 8.27
CA PRO A 151 -8.96 -7.45 8.58
C PRO A 151 -10.32 -7.88 8.01
N HIS A 152 -11.29 -6.97 7.91
CA HIS A 152 -12.59 -7.29 7.33
C HIS A 152 -12.47 -7.50 5.81
N SER A 153 -11.74 -6.64 5.11
CA SER A 153 -11.45 -6.85 3.68
C SER A 153 -10.70 -8.17 3.45
N ALA A 154 -9.74 -8.51 4.31
CA ALA A 154 -8.97 -9.76 4.20
C ALA A 154 -9.86 -10.99 4.38
N LYS A 155 -10.81 -10.93 5.33
CA LYS A 155 -11.79 -12.00 5.53
C LYS A 155 -12.68 -12.21 4.29
N VAL A 156 -13.07 -11.14 3.61
CA VAL A 156 -13.83 -11.21 2.35
C VAL A 156 -13.04 -11.93 1.26
N LEU A 157 -11.71 -11.73 1.21
CA LEU A 157 -10.81 -12.40 0.27
C LEU A 157 -10.29 -13.76 0.76
N HIS A 158 -10.85 -14.32 1.85
CA HIS A 158 -10.36 -15.56 2.47
C HIS A 158 -8.85 -15.54 2.79
N THR A 159 -8.26 -14.36 2.98
CA THR A 159 -6.85 -14.19 3.33
C THR A 159 -6.66 -14.43 4.83
N GLN A 160 -5.65 -15.22 5.21
CA GLN A 160 -5.35 -15.50 6.61
C GLN A 160 -4.99 -14.23 7.40
N THR A 161 -5.70 -13.99 8.50
CA THR A 161 -5.57 -12.83 9.39
C THR A 161 -4.97 -13.24 10.74
N ASP A 162 -3.90 -14.03 10.72
CA ASP A 162 -3.30 -14.62 11.93
C ASP A 162 -2.55 -13.57 12.78
N THR A 163 -2.54 -12.32 12.31
CA THR A 163 -1.79 -11.22 12.88
C THR A 163 -2.64 -10.37 13.83
N LYS A 164 -1.99 -9.70 14.77
CA LYS A 164 -2.67 -8.78 15.69
C LYS A 164 -3.01 -7.50 14.92
N THR A 165 -4.03 -6.77 15.34
CA THR A 165 -4.42 -5.51 14.71
C THR A 165 -3.46 -4.39 15.13
N CYS A 166 -2.39 -4.18 14.38
CA CYS A 166 -1.52 -3.01 14.46
C CYS A 166 -1.20 -2.52 13.04
N ALA A 167 -0.79 -1.26 12.87
CA ALA A 167 -0.63 -0.69 11.52
C ALA A 167 0.42 -1.42 10.66
N GLY A 168 1.46 -2.03 11.25
CA GLY A 168 2.46 -2.81 10.50
C GLY A 168 1.95 -4.19 10.06
N ASP A 169 1.18 -4.86 10.92
CA ASP A 169 0.51 -6.10 10.55
C ASP A 169 -0.57 -5.86 9.48
N ASP A 170 -1.28 -4.72 9.56
CA ASP A 170 -2.25 -4.30 8.55
C ASP A 170 -1.59 -3.98 7.19
N SER A 171 -0.40 -3.36 7.17
CA SER A 171 0.32 -3.11 5.92
C SER A 171 0.78 -4.41 5.24
N LEU A 172 1.24 -5.37 6.03
CA LEU A 172 1.57 -6.70 5.52
C LEU A 172 0.32 -7.43 5.00
N LEU A 173 -0.81 -7.28 5.70
CA LEU A 173 -2.07 -7.88 5.28
C LEU A 173 -2.62 -7.25 3.98
N LEU A 174 -2.45 -5.93 3.79
CA LEU A 174 -2.76 -5.25 2.52
C LEU A 174 -1.96 -5.85 1.36
N LEU A 175 -0.67 -6.12 1.57
CA LEU A 175 0.18 -6.75 0.55
C LEU A 175 -0.27 -8.18 0.25
N ARG A 176 -0.63 -8.98 1.26
CA ARG A 176 -1.17 -10.33 1.06
C ARG A 176 -2.48 -10.34 0.28
N MET A 177 -3.39 -9.42 0.58
CA MET A 177 -4.65 -9.25 -0.14
C MET A 177 -4.41 -8.88 -1.61
N TRP A 178 -3.50 -7.94 -1.85
CA TRP A 178 -3.10 -7.56 -3.21
C TRP A 178 -2.58 -8.76 -4.00
N THR A 179 -1.67 -9.54 -3.41
CA THR A 179 -1.14 -10.77 -4.01
C THR A 179 -2.25 -11.77 -4.33
N SER A 180 -3.13 -12.06 -3.35
CA SER A 180 -4.23 -13.01 -3.54
C SER A 180 -5.17 -12.61 -4.69
N MET A 181 -5.44 -11.30 -4.85
CA MET A 181 -6.22 -10.79 -5.98
C MET A 181 -5.45 -10.87 -7.31
N ALA A 182 -4.14 -10.59 -7.31
CA ALA A 182 -3.31 -10.67 -8.51
C ALA A 182 -3.13 -12.10 -9.03
N GLU A 183 -3.08 -13.08 -8.12
CA GLU A 183 -2.99 -14.52 -8.44
C GLU A 183 -4.34 -15.14 -8.81
N GLY A 184 -5.44 -14.41 -8.61
CA GLY A 184 -6.80 -14.90 -8.87
C GLY A 184 -7.36 -15.84 -7.80
N LEU A 185 -6.60 -16.16 -6.75
CA LEU A 185 -7.02 -17.06 -5.67
C LEU A 185 -8.25 -16.56 -4.90
N ALA A 186 -8.47 -15.25 -4.87
CA ALA A 186 -9.60 -14.65 -4.18
C ALA A 186 -10.90 -14.59 -4.99
N ILE A 187 -10.87 -14.95 -6.28
CA ILE A 187 -11.97 -14.71 -7.23
C ILE A 187 -12.79 -15.99 -7.53
N ASP A 188 -12.33 -17.16 -7.07
CA ASP A 188 -13.06 -18.44 -7.15
C ASP A 188 -14.11 -18.60 -6.03
#